data_AF-A2EAC6-F1
#
_entry.id   AF-A2EAC6-F1
#
_cell.length_a   1.000
_cell.length_b   1.000
_cell.length_c   1.000
_cell.angle_alpha   90.00
_cell.angle_beta   90.00
_cell.angle_gamma   90.00
#
_symmetry.space_group_name_H-M   'P 1'
#
loop_
_entity.id
_entity.type
_entity.pdbx_description
1 polymer ?
#
loop_
_entity_poly.entity_id
_entity_poly.type
_entity_poly.pdbx_seq_one_letter_code
_entity_poly.pdbx_strand_id
1 'polypeptide(L)'
;MGITPTQKQRCQRIIEQIRRYRISKIFDKSVDRDLYPNYYEIIKSPMALEVLEIKLRENRYNSIEEFKSDIALIWDNAVKFNGETNWITMCANYLRIVSQKLVAHFTDDPVQDWLTEFKIIDVKVHKIYKYINDPKEGYPKAGHKHHGESSKSAQAIKESKQDHAPVEKAPEPERRSQTEQRQKERRADRSGTTASQPPAPEPAKPAAPANPPPPPAPKPAQIQITDEITDQILDKYQNGTDEDVEKVSEIIAKHHPDITDDSEIDLKDLSQDCRREIARYFKLI
;
A
#
# COMPACT_ATOMS: atom_id res chain seq x y z
N MET A 1 -22.50 -23.03 -11.50
CA MET A 1 -21.64 -23.56 -10.42
C MET A 1 -20.64 -22.48 -10.09
N GLY A 2 -20.27 -22.32 -8.82
CA GLY A 2 -19.20 -21.39 -8.43
C GLY A 2 -17.82 -22.02 -8.55
N ILE A 3 -16.78 -21.23 -8.26
CA ILE A 3 -15.38 -21.69 -8.35
C ILE A 3 -15.10 -22.89 -7.41
N THR A 4 -14.30 -23.83 -7.87
CA THR A 4 -13.95 -25.06 -7.13
C THR A 4 -13.01 -24.77 -5.94
N PRO A 5 -12.90 -25.69 -4.95
CA PRO A 5 -11.95 -25.55 -3.85
C PRO A 5 -10.48 -25.38 -4.30
N THR A 6 -10.07 -26.09 -5.36
CA THR A 6 -8.72 -25.99 -5.94
C THR A 6 -8.48 -24.63 -6.59
N GLN A 7 -9.47 -24.13 -7.35
CA GLN A 7 -9.45 -22.77 -7.90
C GLN A 7 -9.38 -21.74 -6.78
N LYS A 8 -10.19 -21.86 -5.72
CA LYS A 8 -10.16 -20.99 -4.54
C LYS A 8 -8.79 -20.96 -3.85
N GLN A 9 -8.12 -22.10 -3.73
CA GLN A 9 -6.75 -22.17 -3.21
C GLN A 9 -5.74 -21.45 -4.14
N ARG A 10 -5.92 -21.53 -5.46
CA ARG A 10 -5.09 -20.80 -6.45
C ARG A 10 -5.33 -19.29 -6.39
N CYS A 11 -6.59 -18.84 -6.27
CA CYS A 11 -6.94 -17.44 -5.97
C CYS A 11 -6.21 -16.92 -4.72
N GLN A 12 -6.23 -17.67 -3.62
CA GLN A 12 -5.50 -17.31 -2.38
C GLN A 12 -3.99 -17.17 -2.63
N ARG A 13 -3.37 -18.12 -3.34
CA ARG A 13 -1.94 -18.04 -3.70
C ARG A 13 -1.62 -16.81 -4.55
N ILE A 14 -2.52 -16.38 -5.45
CA ILE A 14 -2.35 -15.19 -6.28
C ILE A 14 -2.40 -13.91 -5.43
N ILE A 15 -3.37 -13.79 -4.50
CA ILE A 15 -3.42 -12.66 -3.55
C ILE A 15 -2.12 -12.58 -2.73
N GLU A 16 -1.67 -13.71 -2.18
CA GLU A 16 -0.42 -13.74 -1.39
C GLU A 16 0.84 -13.45 -2.22
N GLN A 17 0.86 -13.80 -3.50
CA GLN A 17 1.95 -13.43 -4.41
C GLN A 17 1.97 -11.93 -4.71
N ILE A 18 0.81 -11.27 -4.82
CA ILE A 18 0.71 -9.80 -4.94
C ILE A 18 1.17 -9.14 -3.63
N ARG A 19 0.76 -9.66 -2.47
CA ARG A 19 1.14 -9.13 -1.13
C ARG A 19 2.64 -9.18 -0.81
N ARG A 20 3.44 -9.97 -1.53
CA ARG A 20 4.91 -10.00 -1.38
C ARG A 20 5.59 -8.69 -1.78
N TYR A 21 4.98 -7.92 -2.68
CA TYR A 21 5.50 -6.62 -3.12
C TYR A 21 5.18 -5.57 -2.05
N ARG A 22 6.20 -4.83 -1.57
CA ARG A 22 6.00 -3.83 -0.50
C ARG A 22 4.98 -2.75 -0.87
N ILE A 23 5.01 -2.31 -2.14
CA ILE A 23 4.05 -1.37 -2.73
C ILE A 23 2.59 -1.87 -2.77
N SER A 24 2.33 -3.16 -2.54
CA SER A 24 0.95 -3.68 -2.46
C SER A 24 0.20 -3.19 -1.21
N LYS A 25 0.91 -2.75 -0.17
CA LYS A 25 0.31 -2.46 1.13
C LYS A 25 -0.65 -1.27 1.13
N ILE A 26 -0.49 -0.33 0.20
CA ILE A 26 -1.44 0.78 0.00
C ILE A 26 -2.78 0.34 -0.62
N PHE A 27 -2.87 -0.90 -1.10
CA PHE A 27 -4.08 -1.51 -1.68
C PHE A 27 -4.61 -2.69 -0.86
N ASP A 28 -4.01 -2.97 0.30
CA ASP A 28 -4.38 -4.14 1.12
C ASP A 28 -5.75 -3.94 1.79
N LYS A 29 -6.01 -2.70 2.25
CA LYS A 29 -7.27 -2.29 2.87
C LYS A 29 -8.11 -1.39 1.97
N SER A 30 -9.41 -1.37 2.23
CA SER A 30 -10.36 -0.42 1.66
C SER A 30 -9.97 1.03 2.02
N VAL A 31 -10.18 1.96 1.09
CA VAL A 31 -9.87 3.38 1.31
C VAL A 31 -10.79 3.95 2.38
N ASP A 32 -10.24 4.62 3.39
CA ASP A 32 -11.02 5.17 4.49
C ASP A 32 -11.91 6.33 4.01
N ARG A 33 -13.21 6.28 4.32
CA ARG A 33 -14.19 7.31 3.94
C ARG A 33 -13.93 8.63 4.68
N ASP A 34 -13.50 8.59 5.92
CA ASP A 34 -13.34 9.78 6.75
C ASP A 34 -12.08 10.56 6.36
N LEU A 35 -11.04 9.83 5.89
CA LEU A 35 -9.84 10.43 5.30
C LEU A 35 -10.05 10.88 3.85
N TYR A 36 -10.92 10.21 3.08
CA TYR A 36 -11.16 10.49 1.66
C TYR A 36 -12.67 10.59 1.35
N PRO A 37 -13.37 11.66 1.80
CA PRO A 37 -14.83 11.77 1.71
C PRO A 37 -15.37 11.63 0.28
N ASN A 38 -14.67 12.21 -0.69
CA ASN A 38 -15.07 12.20 -2.11
C ASN A 38 -14.76 10.87 -2.83
N TYR A 39 -14.03 9.94 -2.20
CA TYR A 39 -13.60 8.69 -2.86
C TYR A 39 -14.78 7.87 -3.35
N TYR A 40 -15.77 7.66 -2.48
CA TYR A 40 -16.96 6.87 -2.77
C TYR A 40 -17.97 7.58 -3.70
N GLU A 41 -17.78 8.87 -3.95
CA GLU A 41 -18.53 9.60 -4.98
C GLU A 41 -17.96 9.32 -6.37
N ILE A 42 -16.63 9.24 -6.50
CA ILE A 42 -15.93 9.00 -7.77
C ILE A 42 -15.86 7.49 -8.09
N ILE A 43 -15.58 6.67 -7.08
CA ILE A 43 -15.40 5.21 -7.17
C ILE A 43 -16.69 4.51 -6.74
N LYS A 44 -17.44 4.01 -7.72
CA LYS A 44 -18.75 3.37 -7.52
C LYS A 44 -18.67 1.92 -7.06
N SER A 45 -17.56 1.23 -7.39
CA SER A 45 -17.30 -0.15 -6.99
C SER A 45 -15.94 -0.25 -6.30
N PRO A 46 -15.84 0.13 -5.00
CA PRO A 46 -14.60 0.02 -4.23
C PRO A 46 -14.10 -1.42 -4.17
N MET A 47 -12.78 -1.61 -4.26
CA MET A 47 -12.14 -2.92 -4.18
C MET A 47 -10.73 -2.80 -3.58
N ALA A 48 -10.32 -3.80 -2.81
CA ALA A 48 -9.01 -3.90 -2.16
C ALA A 48 -8.63 -5.39 -1.97
N LEU A 49 -7.37 -5.69 -1.61
CA LEU A 49 -6.92 -7.08 -1.45
C LEU A 49 -7.65 -7.80 -0.30
N GLU A 50 -8.00 -7.11 0.80
CA GLU A 50 -8.85 -7.66 1.86
C GLU A 50 -10.25 -8.03 1.34
N VAL A 51 -10.82 -7.22 0.44
CA VAL A 51 -12.18 -7.40 -0.10
C VAL A 51 -12.19 -8.58 -1.07
N LEU A 52 -11.17 -8.71 -1.93
CA LEU A 52 -10.92 -9.92 -2.73
C LEU A 52 -10.90 -11.16 -1.85
N GLU A 53 -10.15 -11.13 -0.75
CA GLU A 53 -9.99 -12.27 0.14
C GLU A 53 -11.30 -12.62 0.88
N ILE A 54 -12.06 -11.63 1.32
CA ILE A 54 -13.38 -11.80 1.95
C ILE A 54 -14.38 -12.39 0.95
N LYS A 55 -14.52 -11.79 -0.25
CA LYS A 55 -15.37 -12.31 -1.33
C LYS A 55 -15.02 -13.76 -1.69
N LEU A 56 -13.72 -14.06 -1.73
CA LEU A 56 -13.21 -15.41 -1.97
C LEU A 56 -13.58 -16.37 -0.84
N ARG A 57 -13.40 -15.97 0.42
CA ARG A 57 -13.73 -16.74 1.62
C ARG A 57 -15.22 -17.07 1.68
N GLU A 58 -16.07 -16.09 1.37
CA GLU A 58 -17.54 -16.19 1.31
C GLU A 58 -18.11 -16.91 0.07
N ASN A 59 -17.26 -17.38 -0.86
CA ASN A 59 -17.67 -18.00 -2.13
C ASN A 59 -18.51 -17.07 -3.03
N ARG A 60 -18.20 -15.76 -3.06
CA ARG A 60 -18.91 -14.75 -3.88
C ARG A 60 -18.56 -14.77 -5.36
N TYR A 61 -17.63 -15.63 -5.78
CA TYR A 61 -17.18 -15.75 -7.17
C TYR A 61 -17.83 -16.95 -7.85
N ASN A 62 -18.59 -16.69 -8.91
CA ASN A 62 -19.18 -17.70 -9.77
C ASN A 62 -18.17 -18.22 -10.81
N SER A 63 -17.17 -17.42 -11.17
CA SER A 63 -16.14 -17.75 -12.16
C SER A 63 -14.77 -17.20 -11.77
N ILE A 64 -13.72 -17.71 -12.41
CA ILE A 64 -12.37 -17.14 -12.34
C ILE A 64 -12.32 -15.74 -12.95
N GLU A 65 -13.14 -15.47 -13.97
CA GLU A 65 -13.12 -14.18 -14.65
C GLU A 65 -13.68 -13.04 -13.77
N GLU A 66 -14.66 -13.32 -12.90
CA GLU A 66 -15.11 -12.36 -11.86
C GLU A 66 -13.98 -12.02 -10.89
N PHE A 67 -13.19 -13.02 -10.46
CA PHE A 67 -12.04 -12.83 -9.57
C PHE A 67 -10.93 -12.00 -10.23
N LYS A 68 -10.62 -12.25 -11.51
CA LYS A 68 -9.67 -11.41 -12.29
C LYS A 68 -10.17 -9.99 -12.45
N SER A 69 -11.47 -9.82 -12.72
CA SER A 69 -12.10 -8.51 -12.92
C SER A 69 -11.98 -7.65 -11.67
N ASP A 70 -12.21 -8.22 -10.48
CA ASP A 70 -12.00 -7.50 -9.22
C ASP A 70 -10.53 -7.14 -8.98
N ILE A 71 -9.56 -8.00 -9.35
CA ILE A 71 -8.13 -7.66 -9.26
C ILE A 71 -7.83 -6.45 -10.15
N ALA A 72 -8.30 -6.44 -11.41
CA ALA A 72 -8.12 -5.31 -12.31
C ALA A 72 -8.77 -4.03 -11.75
N LEU A 73 -9.97 -4.15 -11.17
CA LEU A 73 -10.73 -3.05 -10.59
C LEU A 73 -9.99 -2.32 -9.45
N ILE A 74 -9.16 -3.01 -8.65
CA ILE A 74 -8.28 -2.34 -7.66
C ILE A 74 -7.37 -1.33 -8.36
N TRP A 75 -6.72 -1.75 -9.44
CA TRP A 75 -5.77 -0.93 -10.19
C TRP A 75 -6.47 0.17 -10.97
N ASP A 76 -7.63 -0.12 -11.55
CA ASP A 76 -8.40 0.83 -12.35
C ASP A 76 -9.03 1.93 -11.46
N ASN A 77 -9.53 1.57 -10.27
CA ASN A 77 -9.96 2.54 -9.27
C ASN A 77 -8.81 3.42 -8.78
N ALA A 78 -7.61 2.85 -8.60
CA ALA A 78 -6.43 3.61 -8.21
C ALA A 78 -6.05 4.65 -9.28
N VAL A 79 -5.99 4.26 -10.57
CA VAL A 79 -5.77 5.20 -11.68
C VAL A 79 -6.85 6.28 -11.70
N LYS A 80 -8.13 5.87 -11.64
CA LYS A 80 -9.29 6.77 -11.76
C LYS A 80 -9.36 7.82 -10.66
N PHE A 81 -9.05 7.46 -9.41
CA PHE A 81 -9.11 8.40 -8.29
C PHE A 81 -7.86 9.30 -8.20
N ASN A 82 -6.67 8.74 -8.43
CA ASN A 82 -5.42 9.45 -8.17
C ASN A 82 -4.87 10.22 -9.38
N GLY A 83 -5.32 9.91 -10.60
CA GLY A 83 -4.81 10.48 -11.85
C GLY A 83 -3.58 9.75 -12.39
N GLU A 84 -3.31 9.89 -13.69
CA GLU A 84 -2.32 9.06 -14.41
C GLU A 84 -0.87 9.27 -13.95
N THR A 85 -0.52 10.49 -13.53
CA THR A 85 0.85 10.88 -13.13
C THR A 85 1.16 10.64 -11.64
N ASN A 86 0.21 10.12 -10.86
CA ASN A 86 0.38 9.94 -9.43
C ASN A 86 1.23 8.71 -9.08
N TRP A 87 2.05 8.77 -8.04
CA TRP A 87 2.91 7.66 -7.60
C TRP A 87 2.10 6.40 -7.19
N ILE A 88 0.89 6.58 -6.66
CA ILE A 88 -0.04 5.46 -6.37
C ILE A 88 -0.46 4.78 -7.67
N THR A 89 -0.72 5.56 -8.72
CA THR A 89 -1.01 5.05 -10.07
C THR A 89 0.19 4.31 -10.66
N MET A 90 1.43 4.79 -10.47
CA MET A 90 2.64 4.07 -10.87
C MET A 90 2.74 2.70 -10.17
N CYS A 91 2.45 2.65 -8.87
CA CYS A 91 2.43 1.40 -8.09
C CYS A 91 1.32 0.45 -8.57
N ALA A 92 0.12 0.97 -8.83
CA ALA A 92 -1.01 0.20 -9.37
C ALA A 92 -0.69 -0.37 -10.77
N ASN A 93 -0.06 0.42 -11.64
CA ASN A 93 0.35 -0.02 -12.98
C ASN A 93 1.39 -1.15 -12.92
N TYR A 94 2.37 -1.07 -12.02
CA TYR A 94 3.33 -2.17 -11.80
C TYR A 94 2.63 -3.43 -11.29
N LEU A 95 1.74 -3.30 -10.29
CA LEU A 95 1.00 -4.44 -9.74
C LEU A 95 0.00 -5.03 -10.73
N ARG A 96 -0.57 -4.23 -11.65
CA ARG A 96 -1.38 -4.72 -12.78
C ARG A 96 -0.56 -5.67 -13.67
N ILE A 97 0.67 -5.29 -14.04
CA ILE A 97 1.56 -6.15 -14.84
C ILE A 97 1.93 -7.45 -14.10
N VAL A 98 2.19 -7.36 -12.79
CA VAL A 98 2.43 -8.55 -11.94
C VAL A 98 1.20 -9.44 -11.93
N SER A 99 0.04 -8.92 -11.54
CA SER A 99 -1.18 -9.71 -11.38
C SER A 99 -1.66 -10.31 -12.70
N GLN A 100 -1.55 -9.59 -13.82
CA GLN A 100 -1.82 -10.12 -15.16
C GLN A 100 -0.99 -11.37 -15.45
N LYS A 101 0.31 -11.36 -15.15
CA LYS A 101 1.18 -12.55 -15.32
C LYS A 101 0.78 -13.72 -14.42
N LEU A 102 0.27 -13.45 -13.21
CA LEU A 102 -0.19 -14.49 -12.29
C LEU A 102 -1.53 -15.12 -12.72
N VAL A 103 -2.41 -14.36 -13.37
CA VAL A 103 -3.74 -14.83 -13.81
C VAL A 103 -3.83 -15.21 -15.29
N ALA A 104 -2.80 -14.95 -16.10
CA ALA A 104 -2.79 -15.11 -17.57
C ALA A 104 -3.25 -16.50 -18.06
N HIS A 105 -3.09 -17.52 -17.22
CA HIS A 105 -3.34 -18.92 -17.52
C HIS A 105 -4.24 -19.60 -16.49
N PHE A 106 -5.00 -18.80 -15.75
CA PHE A 106 -5.96 -19.29 -14.77
C PHE A 106 -7.35 -19.16 -15.36
N THR A 107 -8.05 -20.28 -15.52
CA THR A 107 -9.35 -20.30 -16.23
C THR A 107 -10.38 -21.18 -15.55
N ASP A 108 -11.64 -21.03 -15.96
CA ASP A 108 -12.74 -21.89 -15.52
C ASP A 108 -12.72 -23.28 -16.19
N ASP A 109 -11.99 -23.46 -17.30
CA ASP A 109 -11.83 -24.74 -18.01
C ASP A 109 -10.69 -25.57 -17.38
N PRO A 110 -10.98 -26.71 -16.71
CA PRO A 110 -9.96 -27.53 -16.08
C PRO A 110 -8.92 -28.11 -17.04
N VAL A 111 -9.29 -28.32 -18.32
CA VAL A 111 -8.39 -28.86 -19.34
C VAL A 111 -7.38 -27.78 -19.76
N GLN A 112 -7.82 -26.54 -19.98
CA GLN A 112 -6.90 -25.42 -20.27
C GLN A 112 -6.04 -25.06 -19.07
N ASP A 113 -6.59 -25.15 -17.85
CA ASP A 113 -5.86 -24.93 -16.61
C ASP A 113 -4.72 -25.95 -16.46
N TRP A 114 -5.03 -27.25 -16.62
CA TRP A 114 -4.05 -28.33 -16.56
C TRP A 114 -3.02 -28.28 -17.69
N LEU A 115 -3.46 -28.06 -18.94
CA LEU A 115 -2.56 -27.90 -20.09
C LEU A 115 -1.56 -26.76 -19.89
N THR A 116 -1.93 -25.72 -19.16
CA THR A 116 -1.02 -24.59 -18.95
C THR A 116 -0.11 -24.74 -17.74
N GLU A 117 -0.58 -25.35 -16.65
CA GLU A 117 0.35 -25.79 -15.58
C GLU A 117 1.40 -26.77 -16.14
N PHE A 118 1.01 -27.68 -17.03
CA PHE A 118 1.96 -28.54 -17.76
C PHE A 118 2.97 -27.74 -18.59
N LYS A 119 2.54 -26.76 -19.40
CA LYS A 119 3.45 -25.87 -20.16
C LYS A 119 4.40 -25.08 -19.27
N ILE A 120 3.93 -24.61 -18.10
CA ILE A 120 4.76 -23.88 -17.13
C ILE A 120 5.82 -24.81 -16.51
N ILE A 121 5.46 -26.07 -16.23
CA ILE A 121 6.39 -27.10 -15.76
C ILE A 121 7.41 -27.42 -16.86
N ASP A 122 6.97 -27.65 -18.10
CA ASP A 122 7.82 -27.93 -19.25
C ASP A 122 8.88 -26.84 -19.47
N VAL A 123 8.49 -25.56 -19.48
CA VAL A 123 9.44 -24.43 -19.59
C VAL A 123 10.45 -24.39 -18.43
N LYS A 124 10.05 -24.77 -17.20
CA LYS A 124 10.96 -24.84 -16.05
C LYS A 124 11.92 -26.02 -16.16
N VAL A 125 11.41 -27.20 -16.53
CA VAL A 125 12.19 -28.43 -16.75
C VAL A 125 13.19 -28.22 -17.89
N HIS A 126 12.78 -27.62 -19.00
CA HIS A 126 13.67 -27.29 -20.12
C HIS A 126 14.79 -26.34 -19.72
N LYS A 127 14.50 -25.31 -18.89
CA LYS A 127 15.55 -24.43 -18.33
C LYS A 127 16.54 -25.17 -17.44
N ILE A 128 16.05 -26.09 -16.59
CA ILE A 128 16.91 -26.94 -15.74
C ILE A 128 17.76 -27.88 -16.59
N TYR A 129 17.16 -28.55 -17.58
CA TYR A 129 17.86 -29.42 -18.53
C TYR A 129 18.94 -28.66 -19.29
N LYS A 130 18.63 -27.45 -19.81
CA LYS A 130 19.62 -26.60 -20.48
C LYS A 130 20.76 -26.21 -19.54
N TYR A 131 20.46 -25.82 -18.29
CA TYR A 131 21.48 -25.46 -17.30
C TYR A 131 22.41 -26.64 -16.93
N ILE A 132 21.86 -27.86 -16.81
CA ILE A 132 22.64 -29.06 -16.50
C ILE A 132 23.58 -29.44 -17.66
N ASN A 133 23.12 -29.29 -18.91
CA ASN A 133 23.88 -29.72 -20.09
C ASN A 133 24.77 -28.62 -20.70
N ASP A 134 24.44 -27.34 -20.51
CA ASP A 134 25.31 -26.20 -20.83
C ASP A 134 25.26 -25.12 -19.73
N PRO A 135 26.17 -25.21 -18.73
CA PRO A 135 26.23 -24.24 -17.64
C PRO A 135 26.64 -22.82 -18.05
N LYS A 136 27.09 -22.58 -19.29
CA LYS A 136 27.67 -21.28 -19.69
C LYS A 136 26.64 -20.24 -20.17
N GLU A 137 25.42 -20.65 -20.49
CA GLU A 137 24.32 -19.74 -20.88
C GLU A 137 23.32 -19.43 -19.75
N GLY A 138 23.48 -20.01 -18.56
CA GLY A 138 22.54 -19.88 -17.45
C GLY A 138 22.84 -18.71 -16.49
N TYR A 139 22.21 -17.56 -16.73
CA TYR A 139 22.28 -16.28 -15.99
C TYR A 139 23.50 -15.38 -16.25
N PRO A 140 23.32 -14.04 -16.23
CA PRO A 140 24.44 -13.10 -16.34
C PRO A 140 25.32 -13.18 -15.10
N LYS A 141 26.64 -13.17 -15.33
CA LYS A 141 27.64 -13.13 -14.25
C LYS A 141 27.37 -11.93 -13.35
N ALA A 142 27.33 -12.15 -12.03
CA ALA A 142 27.33 -11.05 -11.07
C ALA A 142 28.58 -10.20 -11.33
N GLY A 143 28.39 -8.91 -11.56
CA GLY A 143 29.47 -8.00 -11.93
C GLY A 143 30.42 -7.77 -10.75
N HIS A 144 31.47 -8.59 -10.64
CA HIS A 144 32.64 -8.23 -9.87
C HIS A 144 33.28 -7.00 -10.52
N LYS A 145 33.02 -5.82 -9.93
CA LYS A 145 33.86 -4.64 -10.13
C LYS A 145 35.25 -5.02 -9.65
N HIS A 146 36.17 -5.29 -10.57
CA HIS A 146 37.59 -5.22 -10.28
C HIS A 146 37.90 -3.76 -9.94
N HIS A 147 38.01 -3.47 -8.65
CA HIS A 147 38.75 -2.29 -8.21
C HIS A 147 40.23 -2.63 -8.41
N GLY A 148 40.94 -1.79 -9.16
CA GLY A 148 42.38 -1.98 -9.40
C GLY A 148 43.15 -1.87 -8.10
N GLU A 149 44.21 -2.66 -7.98
CA GLU A 149 45.07 -2.67 -6.81
C GLU A 149 45.80 -1.32 -6.64
N SER A 150 46.01 -0.92 -5.39
CA SER A 150 47.26 -0.28 -5.01
C SER A 150 47.69 -0.82 -3.66
N SER A 151 48.93 -1.31 -3.64
CA SER A 151 49.43 -2.29 -2.67
C SER A 151 49.83 -1.69 -1.32
N LYS A 152 50.26 -2.58 -0.42
CA LYS A 152 50.87 -2.39 0.92
C LYS A 152 49.80 -2.42 2.03
N SER A 153 49.99 -3.15 3.15
CA SER A 153 51.19 -3.85 3.65
C SER A 153 50.84 -4.81 4.81
N ALA A 154 51.87 -5.48 5.36
CA ALA A 154 51.91 -6.14 6.68
C ALA A 154 51.27 -7.53 6.81
N GLN A 155 52.02 -8.52 6.32
CA GLN A 155 52.50 -9.69 7.08
C GLN A 155 51.97 -9.93 8.51
N ALA A 156 51.57 -11.20 8.69
CA ALA A 156 51.71 -12.04 9.89
C ALA A 156 50.90 -11.70 11.16
N ILE A 157 50.15 -12.71 11.63
CA ILE A 157 50.42 -13.40 12.91
C ILE A 157 49.87 -14.84 12.82
N LYS A 158 50.53 -15.76 13.51
CA LYS A 158 50.17 -17.18 13.60
C LYS A 158 49.25 -17.46 14.80
N GLU A 159 48.47 -18.53 14.67
CA GLU A 159 48.14 -19.53 15.71
C GLU A 159 47.83 -19.05 17.15
N SER A 160 46.60 -19.30 17.59
CA SER A 160 46.40 -20.13 18.79
C SER A 160 45.09 -20.93 18.71
N LYS A 161 45.11 -22.13 19.29
CA LYS A 161 43.92 -22.94 19.60
C LYS A 161 43.66 -22.80 21.10
N GLN A 162 42.40 -22.76 21.55
CA GLN A 162 41.85 -23.86 22.36
C GLN A 162 40.38 -23.68 22.75
N ASP A 163 39.78 -24.84 22.98
CA ASP A 163 38.40 -25.19 23.31
C ASP A 163 37.86 -24.56 24.62
N HIS A 164 36.55 -24.27 24.69
CA HIS A 164 35.58 -25.16 25.38
C HIS A 164 34.16 -24.56 25.53
N ALA A 165 33.16 -25.34 25.09
CA ALA A 165 31.86 -25.69 25.72
C ALA A 165 30.86 -24.61 26.28
N PRO A 166 29.54 -24.92 26.38
CA PRO A 166 28.48 -23.90 26.38
C PRO A 166 27.64 -23.76 27.67
N VAL A 167 27.28 -22.52 28.03
CA VAL A 167 26.39 -22.08 29.13
C VAL A 167 25.81 -20.69 28.71
N GLU A 168 24.51 -20.33 28.78
CA GLU A 168 23.26 -21.05 29.08
C GLU A 168 22.03 -20.31 28.43
N LYS A 169 20.80 -20.51 28.92
CA LYS A 169 19.58 -19.70 28.66
C LYS A 169 18.89 -19.34 29.98
N ALA A 170 18.47 -18.08 30.18
CA ALA A 170 17.39 -17.67 31.10
C ALA A 170 17.07 -16.15 30.96
N PRO A 171 15.92 -15.64 31.43
CA PRO A 171 14.58 -16.19 31.20
C PRO A 171 13.53 -15.12 30.80
N GLU A 172 12.38 -15.60 30.34
CA GLU A 172 11.14 -14.84 30.06
C GLU A 172 10.21 -14.87 31.30
N PRO A 173 9.48 -13.80 31.66
CA PRO A 173 8.62 -13.81 32.84
C PRO A 173 7.21 -14.34 32.55
N GLU A 174 6.87 -15.50 33.11
CA GLU A 174 5.49 -16.01 33.15
C GLU A 174 4.57 -15.13 34.03
N ARG A 175 3.28 -15.05 33.67
CA ARG A 175 2.21 -14.78 34.65
C ARG A 175 1.01 -15.69 34.43
N ARG A 176 0.88 -16.72 35.26
CA ARG A 176 -0.16 -17.75 35.15
C ARG A 176 -1.44 -17.37 35.90
N SER A 177 -2.56 -17.48 35.18
CA SER A 177 -3.90 -17.93 35.64
C SER A 177 -4.30 -17.79 37.12
N GLN A 178 -5.33 -16.98 37.35
CA GLN A 178 -6.46 -17.26 38.27
C GLN A 178 -7.73 -16.71 37.61
N THR A 179 -8.96 -17.20 37.74
CA THR A 179 -9.61 -18.45 38.17
C THR A 179 -11.09 -18.19 37.85
N GLU A 180 -11.85 -19.19 37.42
CA GLU A 180 -13.28 -19.06 37.14
C GLU A 180 -14.07 -18.77 38.42
N GLN A 181 -14.68 -17.58 38.58
CA GLN A 181 -15.85 -17.38 39.46
C GLN A 181 -16.44 -15.96 39.36
N ARG A 182 -17.57 -15.81 38.65
CA ARG A 182 -18.68 -14.86 38.95
C ARG A 182 -19.85 -14.96 37.95
N GLN A 183 -20.42 -16.16 37.82
CA GLN A 183 -21.79 -16.34 37.31
C GLN A 183 -22.70 -16.89 38.42
N LYS A 184 -23.27 -15.96 39.21
CA LYS A 184 -24.52 -16.09 39.99
C LYS A 184 -24.61 -14.90 40.95
N GLU A 185 -25.48 -13.94 40.65
CA GLU A 185 -26.23 -13.13 41.63
C GLU A 185 -27.09 -12.10 40.89
N ARG A 186 -28.39 -12.42 40.72
CA ARG A 186 -29.58 -11.54 40.67
C ARG A 186 -30.77 -12.25 40.01
N ARG A 187 -31.54 -12.96 40.83
CA ARG A 187 -32.96 -13.31 40.62
C ARG A 187 -33.68 -13.18 41.97
N ALA A 188 -34.98 -12.90 41.93
CA ALA A 188 -35.79 -12.28 43.00
C ALA A 188 -35.33 -10.83 43.29
N ASP A 189 -36.20 -9.84 43.49
CA ASP A 189 -37.64 -9.80 43.83
C ASP A 189 -38.27 -8.57 43.11
N ARG A 190 -39.58 -8.34 42.94
CA ARG A 190 -40.83 -9.06 43.26
C ARG A 190 -41.97 -8.54 42.34
N SER A 191 -43.10 -9.25 42.31
CA SER A 191 -44.35 -8.89 41.62
C SER A 191 -45.03 -7.60 42.12
N GLY A 192 -45.73 -6.89 41.22
CA GLY A 192 -46.69 -5.82 41.57
C GLY A 192 -47.63 -5.46 40.41
N THR A 193 -48.91 -5.84 40.52
CA THR A 193 -49.93 -5.71 39.46
C THR A 193 -50.68 -4.38 39.53
N THR A 194 -50.83 -3.65 38.42
CA THR A 194 -52.03 -2.81 38.17
C THR A 194 -52.24 -2.58 36.67
N ALA A 195 -53.49 -2.55 36.22
CA ALA A 195 -53.86 -2.32 34.83
C ALA A 195 -54.41 -0.89 34.63
N SER A 196 -54.16 -0.27 33.47
CA SER A 196 -55.00 0.78 32.88
C SER A 196 -54.62 1.07 31.41
N GLN A 197 -55.65 0.93 30.55
CA GLN A 197 -55.94 1.44 29.19
C GLN A 197 -54.85 2.07 28.26
N PRO A 198 -54.96 1.86 26.92
CA PRO A 198 -54.10 2.51 25.92
C PRO A 198 -54.58 3.91 25.51
N PRO A 199 -53.69 4.83 25.12
CA PRO A 199 -54.06 6.13 24.55
C PRO A 199 -54.41 6.06 23.05
N ALA A 200 -55.27 6.99 22.61
CA ALA A 200 -55.71 7.17 21.22
C ALA A 200 -54.63 7.88 20.35
N PRO A 201 -54.74 7.86 19.01
CA PRO A 201 -53.70 8.41 18.13
C PRO A 201 -53.71 9.95 18.05
N GLU A 202 -52.52 10.56 18.09
CA GLU A 202 -52.33 12.00 17.83
C GLU A 202 -52.42 12.37 16.34
N PRO A 203 -52.79 13.63 16.00
CA PRO A 203 -52.92 14.10 14.63
C PRO A 203 -51.57 14.43 13.96
N ALA A 204 -51.52 14.33 12.63
CA ALA A 204 -50.32 14.58 11.84
C ALA A 204 -49.85 16.05 11.90
N LYS A 205 -48.54 16.26 12.09
CA LYS A 205 -47.88 17.57 11.98
C LYS A 205 -47.61 17.97 10.51
N PRO A 206 -47.63 19.27 10.17
CA PRO A 206 -47.34 19.77 8.83
C PRO A 206 -45.84 19.71 8.49
N ALA A 207 -45.53 19.73 7.18
CA ALA A 207 -44.17 19.65 6.66
C ALA A 207 -43.32 20.91 6.95
N ALA A 208 -42.03 20.71 7.19
CA ALA A 208 -41.04 21.76 7.42
C ALA A 208 -40.53 22.40 6.09
N PRO A 209 -40.07 23.66 6.09
CA PRO A 209 -39.54 24.32 4.90
C PRO A 209 -38.17 23.79 4.48
N ALA A 210 -37.83 23.93 3.19
CA ALA A 210 -36.54 23.51 2.64
C ALA A 210 -35.39 24.41 3.13
N ASN A 211 -34.27 23.78 3.49
CA ASN A 211 -33.04 24.48 3.89
C ASN A 211 -32.36 25.16 2.68
N PRO A 212 -31.66 26.30 2.88
CA PRO A 212 -30.84 26.91 1.84
C PRO A 212 -29.64 26.02 1.45
N PRO A 213 -29.10 26.16 0.22
CA PRO A 213 -27.99 25.34 -0.24
C PRO A 213 -26.71 25.58 0.58
N PRO A 214 -25.90 24.53 0.82
CA PRO A 214 -24.66 24.65 1.59
C PRO A 214 -23.59 25.47 0.85
N PRO A 215 -22.64 26.11 1.57
CA PRO A 215 -21.54 26.84 0.96
C PRO A 215 -20.62 25.90 0.16
N PRO A 216 -19.88 26.42 -0.85
CA PRO A 216 -19.01 25.60 -1.68
C PRO A 216 -17.91 24.91 -0.86
N ALA A 217 -17.68 23.63 -1.15
CA ALA A 217 -16.77 22.78 -0.39
C ALA A 217 -15.30 23.27 -0.46
N PRO A 218 -14.50 23.05 0.60
CA PRO A 218 -13.08 23.38 0.58
C PRO A 218 -12.34 22.52 -0.45
N LYS A 219 -11.36 23.12 -1.15
CA LYS A 219 -10.53 22.43 -2.15
C LYS A 219 -9.72 21.30 -1.47
N PRO A 220 -9.45 20.18 -2.18
CA PRO A 220 -8.71 19.06 -1.62
C PRO A 220 -7.33 19.48 -1.14
N ALA A 221 -6.93 18.98 0.03
CA ALA A 221 -5.69 19.36 0.70
C ALA A 221 -4.47 19.04 -0.19
N GLN A 222 -3.83 20.10 -0.67
CA GLN A 222 -2.51 20.00 -1.27
C GLN A 222 -1.50 19.58 -0.19
N ILE A 223 -0.43 18.87 -0.58
CA ILE A 223 0.67 18.52 0.34
C ILE A 223 1.20 19.81 1.00
N GLN A 224 1.09 19.91 2.31
CA GLN A 224 1.72 20.98 3.08
C GLN A 224 3.21 20.67 3.22
N ILE A 225 4.05 21.62 2.85
CA ILE A 225 5.48 21.58 3.11
C ILE A 225 5.68 21.84 4.60
N THR A 226 6.19 20.82 5.29
CA THR A 226 6.54 20.88 6.71
C THR A 226 7.85 21.64 6.91
N ASP A 227 8.14 22.00 8.16
CA ASP A 227 9.43 22.62 8.50
C ASP A 227 10.61 21.68 8.16
N GLU A 228 10.47 20.38 8.42
CA GLU A 228 11.40 19.32 8.02
C GLU A 228 11.74 19.33 6.52
N ILE A 229 10.74 19.48 5.65
CA ILE A 229 10.99 19.57 4.19
C ILE A 229 11.56 20.95 3.83
N THR A 230 11.16 22.01 4.54
CA THR A 230 11.70 23.37 4.33
C THR A 230 13.19 23.42 4.68
N ASP A 231 13.62 22.78 5.76
CA ASP A 231 15.02 22.69 6.17
C ASP A 231 15.83 21.80 5.18
N GLN A 232 15.23 20.73 4.62
CA GLN A 232 15.84 19.93 3.54
C GLN A 232 15.95 20.69 2.20
N ILE A 233 15.06 21.64 1.90
CA ILE A 233 15.21 22.57 0.78
C ILE A 233 16.40 23.51 1.06
N LEU A 234 16.49 24.07 2.26
CA LEU A 234 17.55 25.00 2.65
C LEU A 234 18.94 24.36 2.53
N ASP A 235 19.11 23.13 3.03
CA ASP A 235 20.34 22.34 2.90
C ASP A 235 20.74 22.14 1.42
N LYS A 236 19.77 21.82 0.57
CA LYS A 236 20.02 21.61 -0.87
C LYS A 236 20.27 22.88 -1.65
N TYR A 237 19.69 24.01 -1.24
CA TYR A 237 19.95 25.31 -1.82
C TYR A 237 21.34 25.83 -1.43
N GLN A 238 21.71 25.74 -0.14
CA GLN A 238 23.02 26.19 0.36
C GLN A 238 24.20 25.34 -0.13
N ASN A 239 23.99 24.04 -0.39
CA ASN A 239 24.99 23.12 -0.91
C ASN A 239 24.78 22.77 -2.40
N GLY A 240 23.96 23.56 -3.11
CA GLY A 240 23.60 23.34 -4.50
C GLY A 240 24.66 23.78 -5.50
N THR A 241 24.39 23.56 -6.78
CA THR A 241 25.15 24.15 -7.90
C THR A 241 24.59 25.52 -8.29
N ASP A 242 25.33 26.30 -9.08
CA ASP A 242 24.84 27.57 -9.62
C ASP A 242 23.52 27.38 -10.42
N GLU A 243 23.34 26.24 -11.10
CA GLU A 243 22.11 25.85 -11.79
C GLU A 243 20.94 25.60 -10.83
N ASP A 244 21.19 25.03 -9.65
CA ASP A 244 20.17 24.85 -8.60
C ASP A 244 19.74 26.21 -8.02
N VAL A 245 20.69 27.14 -7.83
CA VAL A 245 20.42 28.50 -7.33
C VAL A 245 19.59 29.30 -8.33
N GLU A 246 20.01 29.33 -9.60
CA GLU A 246 19.26 29.98 -10.68
C GLU A 246 17.84 29.41 -10.81
N LYS A 247 17.67 28.07 -10.71
CA LYS A 247 16.36 27.43 -10.77
C LYS A 247 15.46 27.78 -9.59
N VAL A 248 16.00 27.89 -8.38
CA VAL A 248 15.23 28.30 -7.20
C VAL A 248 14.80 29.76 -7.32
N SER A 249 15.69 30.65 -7.78
CA SER A 249 15.38 32.06 -8.04
C SER A 249 14.24 32.21 -9.08
N GLU A 250 14.30 31.49 -10.20
CA GLU A 250 13.19 31.45 -11.19
C GLU A 250 11.85 31.03 -10.57
N ILE A 251 11.86 30.04 -9.67
CA ILE A 251 10.63 29.55 -9.01
C ILE A 251 10.10 30.60 -8.01
N ILE A 252 10.98 31.30 -7.28
CA ILE A 252 10.59 32.37 -6.37
C ILE A 252 9.97 33.53 -7.16
N ALA A 253 10.65 34.05 -8.18
CA ALA A 253 10.17 35.14 -9.03
C ALA A 253 8.84 34.82 -9.73
N LYS A 254 8.62 33.56 -10.11
CA LYS A 254 7.36 33.08 -10.72
C LYS A 254 6.17 33.11 -9.75
N HIS A 255 6.38 32.83 -8.46
CA HIS A 255 5.32 32.80 -7.45
C HIS A 255 5.15 34.11 -6.69
N HIS A 256 6.21 34.93 -6.63
CA HIS A 256 6.26 36.21 -5.94
C HIS A 256 6.87 37.28 -6.87
N PRO A 257 6.15 37.73 -7.91
CA PRO A 257 6.68 38.70 -8.89
C PRO A 257 6.95 40.10 -8.28
N ASP A 258 6.43 40.35 -7.08
CA ASP A 258 6.65 41.58 -6.31
C ASP A 258 8.05 41.60 -5.63
N ILE A 259 8.74 40.46 -5.62
CA ILE A 259 10.07 40.29 -5.06
C ILE A 259 11.11 40.50 -6.17
N THR A 260 11.85 41.60 -6.08
CA THR A 260 12.87 41.99 -7.07
C THR A 260 14.32 41.78 -6.59
N ASP A 261 14.51 41.34 -5.35
CA ASP A 261 15.79 41.01 -4.73
C ASP A 261 15.56 39.84 -3.78
N ASP A 262 16.20 38.71 -4.05
CA ASP A 262 16.05 37.44 -3.35
C ASP A 262 17.22 37.10 -2.42
N SER A 263 18.16 38.04 -2.23
CA SER A 263 19.40 37.82 -1.48
C SER A 263 19.23 37.61 0.04
N GLU A 264 18.10 38.00 0.64
CA GLU A 264 17.83 37.89 2.10
C GLU A 264 16.51 37.18 2.47
N ILE A 265 15.87 36.43 1.55
CA ILE A 265 14.54 35.84 1.81
C ILE A 265 14.64 34.55 2.65
N ASP A 266 13.91 34.50 3.77
CA ASP A 266 13.65 33.24 4.47
C ASP A 266 12.67 32.37 3.66
N LEU A 267 13.13 31.16 3.32
CA LEU A 267 12.32 30.11 2.70
C LEU A 267 11.02 29.80 3.47
N LYS A 268 10.94 30.12 4.77
CA LYS A 268 9.75 29.94 5.62
C LYS A 268 8.65 30.97 5.34
N ASP A 269 9.01 32.16 4.87
CA ASP A 269 8.06 33.22 4.49
C ASP A 269 7.46 32.97 3.08
N LEU A 270 8.09 32.13 2.28
CA LEU A 270 7.55 31.73 0.98
C LEU A 270 6.23 30.96 1.10
N SER A 271 5.32 31.26 0.17
CA SER A 271 4.03 30.58 0.03
C SER A 271 4.18 29.05 -0.09
N GLN A 272 3.17 28.32 0.41
CA GLN A 272 3.14 26.86 0.38
C GLN A 272 3.15 26.29 -1.06
N ASP A 273 2.61 27.01 -2.04
CA ASP A 273 2.69 26.62 -3.46
C ASP A 273 4.12 26.79 -4.02
N CYS A 274 4.81 27.88 -3.67
CA CYS A 274 6.20 28.14 -4.07
C CYS A 274 7.16 27.08 -3.48
N ARG A 275 7.11 26.88 -2.14
CA ARG A 275 7.90 25.84 -1.46
C ARG A 275 7.66 24.44 -2.05
N ARG A 276 6.43 24.15 -2.49
CA ARG A 276 6.10 22.85 -3.11
C ARG A 276 6.65 22.70 -4.53
N GLU A 277 6.83 23.79 -5.28
CA GLU A 277 7.51 23.73 -6.58
C GLU A 277 9.01 23.52 -6.40
N ILE A 278 9.64 24.21 -5.43
CA ILE A 278 11.05 24.00 -5.05
C ILE A 278 11.29 22.57 -4.53
N ALA A 279 10.43 22.06 -3.65
CA ALA A 279 10.54 20.69 -3.11
C ALA A 279 10.50 19.61 -4.22
N ARG A 280 9.72 19.82 -5.29
CA ARG A 280 9.67 18.91 -6.44
C ARG A 280 10.93 18.97 -7.29
N TYR A 281 11.50 20.16 -7.50
CA TYR A 281 12.77 20.32 -8.22
C TYR A 281 13.87 19.49 -7.54
N PHE A 282 13.99 19.63 -6.22
CA PHE A 282 14.93 18.87 -5.40
C PHE A 282 14.53 17.40 -5.11
N LYS A 283 13.37 16.94 -5.62
CA LYS A 283 12.83 15.58 -5.47
C LYS A 283 12.64 15.16 -4.00
N LEU A 284 12.22 16.10 -3.17
CA LEU A 284 11.90 15.89 -1.75
C LEU A 284 10.45 15.44 -1.52
N ILE A 285 9.57 15.60 -2.53
CA ILE A 285 8.15 15.19 -2.54
C ILE A 285 7.70 14.67 -3.93
#